data_AF-A0A1H5IRL8-F1
#
_entry.id   AF-A0A1H5IRL8-F1
#
_cell.length_a   1.000
_cell.length_b   1.000
_cell.length_c   1.000
_cell.angle_alpha   90.00
_cell.angle_beta   90.00
_cell.angle_gamma   90.00
#
_symmetry.space_group_name_H-M   'P 1'
#
loop_
_entity.id
_entity.type
_entity.pdbx_description
1 polymer ?
#
loop_
_entity_poly.entity_id
_entity_poly.type
_entity_poly.pdbx_seq_one_letter_code
_entity_poly.pdbx_strand_id
1 'polypeptide(L)'
;MILTTLSDLKKSFKSALEKSSEKQYLIENELREINNFVTNLPIPRAKRNIFSKYYSIPKGTAIFDLDIPFEFRRTFAEAFNKIIITGELEEVKLHSESDQAFLFRKQISQQALEFVKYYKWLNELKNKPQTLPKKSSLDHKEKLLALHYLGLDLSKFDNKKTSKILSEIIGHSEENTRKYLSYLTAGKNNVRTPKTLKITLNLFESQGFDEISNTIKSDLEKITK
;
A
#
# COMPACT_ATOMS: atom_id res chain seq x y z
N MET A 1 18.61 -25.33 -11.87
CA MET A 1 17.75 -24.64 -10.89
C MET A 1 18.61 -23.67 -10.10
N ILE A 2 18.40 -22.38 -10.32
CA ILE A 2 19.05 -21.31 -9.56
C ILE A 2 18.16 -20.98 -8.34
N LEU A 3 18.72 -21.03 -7.13
CA LEU A 3 18.00 -20.64 -5.93
C LEU A 3 17.78 -19.13 -5.93
N THR A 4 16.53 -18.70 -6.05
CA THR A 4 16.10 -17.31 -5.93
C THR A 4 15.85 -17.01 -4.46
N THR A 5 16.62 -16.08 -3.89
CA THR A 5 16.55 -15.77 -2.45
C THR A 5 15.42 -14.78 -2.13
N LEU A 6 15.05 -14.69 -0.85
CA LEU A 6 14.17 -13.64 -0.34
C LEU A 6 14.65 -12.23 -0.73
N SER A 7 15.96 -11.99 -0.74
CA SER A 7 16.53 -10.70 -1.09
C SER A 7 16.22 -10.34 -2.55
N ASP A 8 16.38 -11.31 -3.45
CA ASP A 8 16.11 -11.13 -4.88
C ASP A 8 14.64 -10.84 -5.13
N LEU A 9 13.75 -11.62 -4.50
CA LEU A 9 12.29 -11.42 -4.58
C LEU A 9 11.87 -10.05 -4.04
N LYS A 10 12.42 -9.64 -2.89
CA LYS A 10 12.16 -8.30 -2.31
C LYS A 10 12.65 -7.19 -3.22
N LYS A 11 13.81 -7.34 -3.84
CA LYS A 11 14.40 -6.33 -4.73
C LYS A 11 13.51 -6.11 -5.95
N SER A 12 13.09 -7.20 -6.62
CA SER A 12 12.19 -7.13 -7.77
C SER A 12 10.86 -6.48 -7.41
N PHE A 13 10.27 -6.89 -6.28
CA PHE A 13 9.00 -6.33 -5.82
C PHE A 13 9.09 -4.86 -5.43
N LYS A 14 10.11 -4.44 -4.69
CA LYS A 14 10.29 -3.03 -4.31
C LYS A 14 10.44 -2.12 -5.52
N SER A 15 11.19 -2.57 -6.54
CA SER A 15 11.33 -1.80 -7.78
C SER A 15 9.99 -1.61 -8.50
N ALA A 16 9.13 -2.63 -8.50
CA ALA A 16 7.78 -2.52 -9.04
C ALA A 16 6.87 -1.62 -8.18
N LEU A 17 7.01 -1.70 -6.84
CA LEU A 17 6.24 -0.92 -5.87
C LEU A 17 6.52 0.58 -5.96
N GLU A 18 7.76 0.97 -6.23
CA GLU A 18 8.17 2.38 -6.41
C GLU A 18 7.57 3.01 -7.67
N LYS A 19 7.36 2.21 -8.72
CA LYS A 19 6.81 2.64 -10.01
C LYS A 19 5.28 2.65 -10.05
N SER A 20 4.62 2.03 -9.07
CA SER A 20 3.16 1.89 -9.04
C SER A 20 2.49 3.06 -8.32
N SER A 21 1.42 3.60 -8.92
CA SER A 21 0.50 4.52 -8.27
C SER A 21 -0.32 3.84 -7.18
N GLU A 22 -0.78 2.60 -7.44
CA GLU A 22 -1.64 1.81 -6.56
C GLU A 22 -0.85 0.71 -5.85
N LYS A 23 -0.16 1.07 -4.77
CA LYS A 23 0.73 0.16 -4.02
C LYS A 23 -0.02 -1.02 -3.40
N GLN A 24 -1.22 -0.78 -2.88
CA GLN A 24 -2.02 -1.83 -2.25
C GLN A 24 -2.49 -2.86 -3.27
N TYR A 25 -2.99 -2.40 -4.42
CA TYR A 25 -3.35 -3.27 -5.53
C TYR A 25 -2.18 -4.18 -5.94
N LEU A 26 -0.96 -3.62 -6.02
CA LEU A 26 0.22 -4.40 -6.39
C LEU A 26 0.54 -5.52 -5.39
N ILE A 27 0.44 -5.24 -4.08
CA ILE A 27 0.64 -6.25 -3.02
C ILE A 27 -0.43 -7.34 -3.10
N GLU A 28 -1.69 -6.96 -3.28
CA GLU A 28 -2.80 -7.93 -3.38
C GLU A 28 -2.72 -8.78 -4.64
N ASN A 29 -2.36 -8.18 -5.77
CA ASN A 29 -2.12 -8.89 -7.02
C ASN A 29 -0.99 -9.89 -6.87
N GLU A 30 0.14 -9.50 -6.27
CA GLU A 30 1.27 -10.42 -6.08
C GLU A 30 0.91 -11.59 -5.17
N LEU A 31 0.20 -11.34 -4.06
CA LEU A 31 -0.31 -12.41 -3.19
C LEU A 31 -1.26 -13.36 -3.94
N ARG A 32 -2.13 -12.82 -4.81
CA ARG A 32 -3.00 -13.63 -5.66
C ARG A 32 -2.21 -14.49 -6.63
N GLU A 33 -1.19 -13.93 -7.28
CA GLU A 33 -0.33 -14.67 -8.21
C GLU A 33 0.47 -15.77 -7.50
N ILE A 34 0.95 -15.54 -6.27
CA ILE A 34 1.56 -16.58 -5.44
C ILE A 34 0.58 -17.73 -5.19
N ASN A 35 -0.65 -17.40 -4.80
CA ASN A 35 -1.69 -18.41 -4.55
C ASN A 35 -2.04 -19.18 -5.83
N ASN A 36 -2.16 -18.49 -6.96
CA ASN A 36 -2.37 -19.12 -8.27
C ASN A 36 -1.20 -20.04 -8.63
N PHE A 37 0.03 -19.61 -8.38
CA PHE A 37 1.22 -20.41 -8.65
C PHE A 37 1.20 -21.71 -7.85
N VAL A 38 0.88 -21.66 -6.55
CA VAL A 38 0.90 -22.84 -5.67
C VAL A 38 -0.32 -23.76 -5.89
N THR A 39 -1.49 -23.20 -6.23
CA THR A 39 -2.75 -23.98 -6.34
C THR A 39 -3.03 -24.51 -7.75
N ASN A 40 -2.70 -23.75 -8.80
CA ASN A 40 -2.89 -24.18 -10.18
C ASN A 40 -1.74 -25.06 -10.62
N LEU A 41 -1.69 -26.24 -10.02
CA LEU A 41 -0.74 -27.28 -10.35
C LEU A 41 -1.09 -27.87 -11.70
N PRO A 42 -0.07 -28.22 -12.46
CA PRO A 42 -0.34 -28.70 -13.77
C PRO A 42 -0.77 -30.15 -13.81
N ILE A 43 -1.76 -30.42 -14.67
CA ILE A 43 -2.35 -31.73 -14.83
C ILE A 43 -1.66 -32.44 -16.01
N PRO A 44 -0.92 -33.53 -15.79
CA PRO A 44 -0.36 -34.31 -16.89
C PRO A 44 -1.50 -34.94 -17.68
N ARG A 45 -1.63 -34.60 -18.97
CA ARG A 45 -2.50 -35.35 -19.89
C ARG A 45 -1.75 -36.57 -20.40
N ALA A 46 -2.20 -37.76 -20.01
CA ALA A 46 -1.75 -39.01 -20.63
C ALA A 46 -2.30 -39.11 -22.05
N LYS A 47 -1.46 -38.92 -23.07
CA LYS A 47 -1.75 -39.42 -24.42
C LYS A 47 -1.22 -40.84 -24.53
N ARG A 48 -2.01 -41.71 -25.17
CA ARG A 48 -1.74 -43.16 -25.32
C ARG A 48 -0.36 -43.50 -25.91
N ASN A 49 0.35 -42.57 -26.53
CA ASN A 49 1.75 -42.72 -26.93
C ASN A 49 2.49 -41.41 -26.66
N ILE A 50 3.39 -41.46 -25.67
CA ILE A 50 4.60 -40.66 -25.41
C ILE A 50 4.42 -39.11 -25.46
N PHE A 51 4.84 -38.45 -24.39
CA PHE A 51 4.81 -37.00 -24.11
C PHE A 51 3.51 -36.48 -23.47
N SER A 52 3.55 -36.35 -22.13
CA SER A 52 2.65 -35.49 -21.38
C SER A 52 2.87 -34.04 -21.84
N LYS A 53 1.94 -33.50 -22.64
CA LYS A 53 1.91 -32.07 -22.93
C LYS A 53 1.38 -31.33 -21.71
N TYR A 54 2.18 -30.40 -21.25
CA TYR A 54 1.89 -29.50 -20.16
C TYR A 54 1.35 -28.18 -20.73
N TYR A 55 0.26 -27.65 -20.19
CA TYR A 55 -0.23 -26.33 -20.60
C TYR A 55 0.77 -25.28 -20.11
N SER A 56 1.19 -24.38 -21.00
CA SER A 56 1.90 -23.17 -20.62
C SER A 56 0.99 -22.36 -19.71
N ILE A 57 1.40 -22.16 -18.46
CA ILE A 57 0.76 -21.17 -17.61
C ILE A 57 1.04 -19.82 -18.29
N PRO A 58 0.02 -19.02 -18.65
CA PRO A 58 0.26 -17.69 -19.20
C PRO A 58 1.19 -16.95 -18.24
N LYS A 59 2.21 -16.25 -18.76
CA LYS A 59 3.06 -15.37 -17.95
C LYS A 59 2.13 -14.38 -17.26
N GLY A 60 1.84 -14.65 -15.99
CA GLY A 60 0.91 -13.88 -15.20
C GLY A 60 1.45 -12.47 -14.96
N THR A 61 0.64 -11.63 -14.35
CA THR A 61 1.04 -10.32 -13.84
C THR A 61 1.92 -10.43 -12.58
N ALA A 62 2.62 -11.55 -12.42
CA ALA A 62 3.48 -11.84 -11.28
C ALA A 62 4.80 -11.09 -11.40
N ILE A 63 5.29 -10.55 -10.28
CA ILE A 63 6.59 -9.88 -10.21
C ILE A 63 7.69 -10.88 -9.83
N PHE A 64 7.37 -11.87 -9.00
CA PHE A 64 8.28 -12.98 -8.72
C PHE A 64 8.60 -13.77 -10.00
N ASP A 65 9.86 -14.23 -10.08
CA ASP A 65 10.32 -15.15 -11.11
C ASP A 65 11.02 -16.31 -10.40
N LEU A 66 10.61 -17.54 -10.73
CA LEU A 66 11.09 -18.76 -10.10
C LEU A 66 11.46 -19.77 -11.18
N ASP A 67 12.71 -20.20 -11.18
CA ASP A 67 13.24 -21.24 -12.06
C ASP A 67 12.88 -22.65 -11.52
N ILE A 68 11.57 -22.95 -11.49
CA ILE A 68 11.06 -24.24 -11.04
C ILE A 68 10.52 -24.99 -12.26
N PRO A 69 11.16 -26.11 -12.67
CA PRO A 69 10.66 -26.89 -13.77
C PRO A 69 9.27 -27.42 -13.48
N PHE A 70 8.51 -27.54 -14.55
CA PHE A 70 7.07 -27.71 -14.48
C PHE A 70 6.66 -29.01 -13.78
N GLU A 71 7.38 -30.08 -14.04
CA GLU A 71 7.26 -31.40 -13.43
C GLU A 71 7.47 -31.40 -11.90
N PHE A 72 8.16 -30.40 -11.35
CA PHE A 72 8.45 -30.27 -9.93
C PHE A 72 7.57 -29.24 -9.20
N ARG A 73 6.68 -28.55 -9.92
CA ARG A 73 5.75 -27.56 -9.34
C ARG A 73 4.90 -28.17 -8.22
N ARG A 74 4.53 -29.44 -8.33
CA ARG A 74 3.79 -30.17 -7.29
C ARG A 74 4.61 -30.33 -6.02
N THR A 75 5.83 -30.84 -6.13
CA THR A 75 6.75 -31.00 -4.98
C THR A 75 7.03 -29.66 -4.31
N PHE A 76 7.22 -28.61 -5.11
CA PHE A 76 7.37 -27.25 -4.60
C PHE A 76 6.13 -26.80 -3.80
N ALA A 77 4.92 -26.97 -4.36
CA ALA A 77 3.68 -26.56 -3.70
C ALA A 77 3.43 -27.34 -2.41
N GLU A 78 3.72 -28.65 -2.40
CA GLU A 78 3.63 -29.49 -1.20
C GLU A 78 4.59 -29.00 -0.10
N ALA A 79 5.85 -28.70 -0.46
CA ALA A 79 6.83 -28.12 0.46
C ALA A 79 6.38 -26.73 0.97
N PHE A 80 5.92 -25.85 0.08
CA PHE A 80 5.43 -24.52 0.44
C PHE A 80 4.28 -24.61 1.44
N ASN A 81 3.26 -25.42 1.15
CA ASN A 81 2.09 -25.58 2.02
C ASN A 81 2.47 -26.20 3.36
N LYS A 82 3.36 -27.20 3.37
CA LYS A 82 3.86 -27.81 4.60
C LYS A 82 4.52 -26.75 5.49
N ILE A 83 5.46 -25.95 4.95
CA ILE A 83 6.16 -24.90 5.70
C ILE A 83 5.18 -23.82 6.21
N ILE A 84 4.14 -23.48 5.45
CA ILE A 84 3.12 -22.53 5.89
C ILE A 84 2.33 -23.07 7.09
N ILE A 85 1.96 -24.36 7.06
CA ILE A 85 1.12 -24.99 8.10
C ILE A 85 1.92 -25.33 9.35
N THR A 86 3.09 -25.99 9.19
CA THR A 86 3.86 -26.53 10.32
C THR A 86 5.01 -25.61 10.75
N GLY A 87 5.46 -24.69 9.89
CA GLY A 87 6.63 -23.85 10.13
C GLY A 87 7.97 -24.55 9.89
N GLU A 88 7.97 -25.83 9.53
CA GLU A 88 9.17 -26.67 9.49
C GLU A 88 9.44 -27.23 8.10
N LEU A 89 10.72 -27.38 7.78
CA LEU A 89 11.22 -28.06 6.59
C LEU A 89 11.82 -29.41 7.00
N GLU A 90 11.04 -30.48 6.90
CA GLU A 90 11.55 -31.83 7.13
C GLU A 90 12.08 -32.43 5.83
N GLU A 91 13.38 -32.68 5.79
CA GLU A 91 14.04 -33.35 4.67
C GLU A 91 14.56 -34.72 5.11
N VAL A 92 13.73 -35.75 4.92
CA VAL A 92 14.15 -37.15 5.14
C VAL A 92 14.44 -37.77 3.79
N LYS A 93 15.67 -38.24 3.58
CA LYS A 93 16.04 -39.02 2.39
C LYS A 93 15.28 -40.34 2.41
N LEU A 94 14.56 -40.64 1.33
CA LEU A 94 13.87 -41.91 1.21
C LEU A 94 14.87 -43.02 0.91
N HIS A 95 14.67 -44.21 1.48
CA HIS A 95 15.61 -45.33 1.31
C HIS A 95 15.81 -45.73 -0.16
N SER A 96 14.78 -45.55 -0.99
CA SER A 96 14.78 -45.85 -2.42
C SER A 96 15.23 -44.69 -3.33
N GLU A 97 15.58 -43.52 -2.76
CA GLU A 97 15.94 -42.32 -3.52
C GLU A 97 17.45 -42.22 -3.72
N SER A 98 17.88 -41.89 -4.95
CA SER A 98 19.28 -41.62 -5.25
C SER A 98 19.76 -40.31 -4.59
N ASP A 99 21.07 -40.16 -4.37
CA ASP A 99 21.62 -38.93 -3.80
C ASP A 99 21.32 -37.70 -4.65
N GLN A 100 21.33 -37.84 -5.97
CA GLN A 100 21.01 -36.76 -6.90
C GLN A 100 19.55 -36.33 -6.79
N ALA A 101 18.61 -37.28 -6.71
CA ALA A 101 17.20 -36.99 -6.55
C ALA A 101 16.93 -36.30 -5.20
N PHE A 102 17.58 -36.77 -4.13
CA PHE A 102 17.49 -36.16 -2.80
C PHE A 102 18.00 -34.72 -2.78
N LEU A 103 19.19 -34.47 -3.37
CA LEU A 103 19.76 -33.12 -3.46
C LEU A 103 18.86 -32.17 -4.26
N PHE A 104 18.26 -32.66 -5.34
CA PHE A 104 17.37 -31.84 -6.16
C PHE A 104 16.05 -31.52 -5.42
N ARG A 105 15.45 -32.50 -4.74
CA ARG A 105 14.28 -32.29 -3.88
C ARG A 105 14.58 -31.28 -2.77
N LYS A 106 15.77 -31.35 -2.17
CA LYS A 106 16.26 -30.38 -1.20
C LYS A 106 16.37 -28.97 -1.76
N GLN A 107 16.85 -28.80 -3.00
CA GLN A 107 16.87 -27.49 -3.65
C GLN A 107 15.46 -26.91 -3.86
N ILE A 108 14.48 -27.75 -4.24
CA ILE A 108 13.08 -27.35 -4.37
C ILE A 108 12.50 -26.92 -3.01
N SER A 109 12.76 -27.71 -1.96
CA SER A 109 12.38 -27.42 -0.59
C SER A 109 12.96 -26.09 -0.09
N GLN A 110 14.25 -25.84 -0.38
CA GLN A 110 14.90 -24.58 -0.05
C GLN A 110 14.29 -23.39 -0.81
N GLN A 111 13.96 -23.57 -2.09
CA GLN A 111 13.26 -22.54 -2.87
C GLN A 111 11.88 -22.25 -2.29
N ALA A 112 11.14 -23.28 -1.86
CA ALA A 112 9.85 -23.12 -1.21
C ALA A 112 9.97 -22.36 0.11
N LEU A 113 11.01 -22.62 0.90
CA LEU A 113 11.30 -21.89 2.14
C LEU A 113 11.51 -20.39 1.88
N GLU A 114 12.36 -20.03 0.92
CA GLU A 114 12.59 -18.62 0.54
C GLU A 114 11.29 -17.96 0.06
N PHE A 115 10.47 -18.69 -0.70
CA PHE A 115 9.18 -18.20 -1.18
C PHE A 115 8.15 -18.04 -0.06
N VAL A 116 8.14 -18.90 0.96
CA VAL A 116 7.30 -18.73 2.15
C VAL A 116 7.71 -17.50 2.94
N LYS A 117 9.02 -17.25 3.12
CA LYS A 117 9.51 -16.01 3.77
C LYS A 117 9.03 -14.78 3.02
N TYR A 118 9.05 -14.84 1.69
CA TYR A 118 8.56 -13.76 0.82
C TYR A 118 7.05 -13.56 0.96
N TYR A 119 6.26 -14.63 0.92
CA TYR A 119 4.82 -14.60 1.14
C TYR A 119 4.44 -14.02 2.51
N LYS A 120 5.15 -14.41 3.59
CA LYS A 120 4.96 -13.86 4.94
C LYS A 120 5.27 -12.36 4.96
N TRP A 121 6.38 -11.96 4.34
CA TRP A 121 6.75 -10.55 4.23
C TRP A 121 5.73 -9.70 3.46
N LEU A 122 5.14 -10.23 2.37
CA LEU A 122 4.06 -9.54 1.65
C LEU A 122 2.80 -9.39 2.51
N ASN A 123 2.44 -10.42 3.28
CA ASN A 123 1.32 -10.34 4.23
C ASN A 123 1.60 -9.33 5.35
N GLU A 124 2.83 -9.27 5.87
CA GLU A 124 3.25 -8.21 6.79
C GLU A 124 3.16 -6.83 6.15
N LEU A 125 3.54 -6.67 4.87
CA LEU A 125 3.39 -5.41 4.15
C LEU A 125 1.92 -5.02 3.95
N LYS A 126 1.05 -5.98 3.66
CA LYS A 126 -0.39 -5.78 3.53
C LYS A 126 -1.03 -5.38 4.86
N ASN A 127 -0.61 -6.04 5.94
CA ASN A 127 -1.15 -5.88 7.28
C ASN A 127 -0.42 -4.82 8.11
N LYS A 128 0.66 -4.23 7.60
CA LYS A 128 1.20 -3.00 8.17
C LYS A 128 0.04 -2.04 8.19
N PRO A 129 -0.33 -1.48 9.37
CA PRO A 129 -1.31 -0.43 9.40
C PRO A 129 -0.79 0.56 8.38
N GLN A 130 -1.58 0.80 7.33
CA GLN A 130 -1.41 2.00 6.57
C GLN A 130 -1.31 3.05 7.65
N THR A 131 -0.17 3.73 7.73
CA THR A 131 -0.15 5.01 8.41
C THR A 131 -1.20 5.79 7.66
N LEU A 132 -2.45 5.69 8.14
CA LEU A 132 -3.53 6.57 7.78
C LEU A 132 -2.84 7.91 7.87
N PRO A 133 -2.75 8.66 6.75
CA PRO A 133 -2.05 9.93 6.74
C PRO A 133 -2.56 10.63 7.98
N LYS A 134 -1.65 10.83 8.95
CA LYS A 134 -1.95 11.16 10.34
C LYS A 134 -3.05 12.19 10.25
N LYS A 135 -4.32 11.82 10.61
CA LYS A 135 -5.52 12.66 10.41
C LYS A 135 -5.03 14.06 10.71
N SER A 136 -4.87 14.93 9.70
CA SER A 136 -4.21 16.20 9.96
C SER A 136 -5.15 16.85 10.95
N SER A 137 -4.74 16.89 12.21
CA SER A 137 -5.54 17.49 13.26
C SER A 137 -5.42 18.95 12.97
N LEU A 138 -6.23 19.42 12.03
CA LEU A 138 -6.30 20.82 11.69
C LEU A 138 -6.64 21.50 13.00
N ASP A 139 -5.75 22.38 13.44
CA ASP A 139 -6.03 23.23 14.57
C ASP A 139 -7.23 24.13 14.22
N HIS A 140 -7.85 24.72 15.23
CA HIS A 140 -9.06 25.52 15.09
C HIS A 140 -8.95 26.56 13.96
N LYS A 141 -7.81 27.25 13.87
CA LYS A 141 -7.53 28.23 12.80
C LYS A 141 -7.46 27.60 11.41
N GLU A 142 -6.87 26.41 11.30
CA GLU A 142 -6.68 25.69 10.05
C GLU A 142 -8.01 25.15 9.52
N LYS A 143 -8.89 24.67 10.40
CA LYS A 143 -10.26 24.26 10.04
C LYS A 143 -11.07 25.43 9.47
N LEU A 144 -11.04 26.58 10.15
CA LEU A 144 -11.79 27.77 9.71
C LEU A 144 -11.24 28.32 8.39
N LEU A 145 -9.92 28.31 8.21
CA LEU A 145 -9.28 28.73 6.97
C LEU A 145 -9.61 27.78 5.82
N ALA A 146 -9.61 26.47 6.07
CA ALA A 146 -10.00 25.48 5.06
C ALA A 146 -11.46 25.67 4.61
N LEU A 147 -12.39 25.89 5.57
CA LEU A 147 -13.79 26.17 5.24
C LEU A 147 -13.95 27.45 4.41
N HIS A 148 -13.19 28.49 4.73
CA HIS A 148 -13.18 29.72 3.95
C HIS A 148 -12.75 29.48 2.49
N TYR A 149 -11.68 28.71 2.27
CA TYR A 149 -11.22 28.37 0.92
C TYR A 149 -12.15 27.41 0.17
N LEU A 150 -12.96 26.62 0.87
CA LEU A 150 -14.07 25.84 0.28
C LEU A 150 -15.26 26.72 -0.16
N GLY A 151 -15.19 28.04 0.04
CA GLY A 151 -16.22 28.98 -0.40
C GLY A 151 -17.25 29.34 0.68
N LEU A 152 -16.99 29.01 1.96
CA LEU A 152 -17.84 29.45 3.06
C LEU A 152 -17.69 30.97 3.26
N ASP A 153 -18.62 31.75 2.71
CA ASP A 153 -18.73 33.20 2.94
C ASP A 153 -19.75 33.51 4.03
N LEU A 154 -19.24 33.98 5.17
CA LEU A 154 -20.04 34.32 6.35
C LEU A 154 -20.17 35.84 6.57
N SER A 155 -19.68 36.66 5.63
CA SER A 155 -19.62 38.12 5.76
C SER A 155 -20.99 38.78 5.94
N LYS A 156 -22.05 38.15 5.43
CA LYS A 156 -23.43 38.66 5.46
C LYS A 156 -24.20 38.30 6.73
N PHE A 157 -23.64 37.44 7.59
CA PHE A 157 -24.35 36.89 8.74
C PHE A 157 -23.80 37.46 10.06
N ASP A 158 -24.66 37.49 11.09
CA ASP A 158 -24.28 37.92 12.44
C ASP A 158 -23.18 37.01 12.99
N ASN A 159 -21.99 37.58 13.24
CA ASN A 159 -20.82 36.82 13.69
C ASN A 159 -21.07 36.03 15.00
N LYS A 160 -21.89 36.55 15.93
CA LYS A 160 -22.21 35.85 17.19
C LYS A 160 -23.08 34.62 16.96
N LYS A 161 -24.10 34.74 16.09
CA LYS A 161 -24.98 33.60 15.76
C LYS A 161 -24.21 32.56 14.94
N THR A 162 -23.42 33.01 13.98
CA THR A 162 -22.60 32.16 13.13
C THR A 162 -21.53 31.43 13.92
N SER A 163 -20.84 32.09 14.87
CA SER A 163 -19.82 31.46 15.69
C SER A 163 -20.39 30.31 16.53
N LYS A 164 -21.62 30.44 17.02
CA LYS A 164 -22.28 29.39 17.78
C LYS A 164 -22.48 28.12 16.94
N ILE A 165 -23.13 28.25 15.79
CA ILE A 165 -23.38 27.12 14.86
C ILE A 165 -22.05 26.51 14.38
N LEU A 166 -21.11 27.35 13.94
CA LEU A 166 -19.86 26.88 13.37
C LEU A 166 -18.99 26.17 14.42
N SER A 167 -19.02 26.63 15.67
CA SER A 167 -18.29 26.01 16.78
C SER A 167 -18.77 24.59 17.08
N GLU A 168 -20.07 24.32 16.93
CA GLU A 168 -20.66 22.99 17.02
C GLU A 168 -20.21 22.09 15.86
N ILE A 169 -20.17 22.63 14.63
CA ILE A 169 -19.74 21.88 13.44
C ILE A 169 -18.26 21.47 13.51
N ILE A 170 -17.38 22.40 13.90
CA ILE A 170 -15.92 22.16 13.90
C ILE A 170 -15.41 21.50 15.20
N GLY A 171 -16.27 21.41 16.21
CA GLY A 171 -15.97 20.81 17.53
C GLY A 171 -15.02 21.65 18.38
N HIS A 172 -15.17 22.99 18.39
CA HIS A 172 -14.34 23.90 19.18
C HIS A 172 -15.17 24.93 19.94
N SER A 173 -14.53 25.79 20.75
CA SER A 173 -15.25 26.77 21.56
C SER A 173 -15.82 27.93 20.74
N GLU A 174 -17.04 28.35 21.05
CA GLU A 174 -17.74 29.49 20.42
C GLU A 174 -16.89 30.77 20.49
N GLU A 175 -16.30 31.08 21.65
CA GLU A 175 -15.52 32.29 21.86
C GLU A 175 -14.30 32.38 20.94
N ASN A 176 -13.55 31.27 20.83
CA ASN A 176 -12.41 31.21 19.92
C ASN A 176 -12.86 31.25 18.45
N THR A 177 -13.98 30.60 18.13
CA THR A 177 -14.55 30.59 16.77
C THR A 177 -14.91 32.01 16.35
N ARG A 178 -15.61 32.76 17.21
CA ARG A 178 -15.99 34.16 17.01
C ARG A 178 -14.77 35.06 16.81
N LYS A 179 -13.73 34.86 17.63
CA LYS A 179 -12.46 35.58 17.54
C LYS A 179 -11.72 35.30 16.23
N TYR A 180 -11.71 34.06 15.76
CA TYR A 180 -11.02 33.70 14.52
C TYR A 180 -11.81 34.06 13.26
N LEU A 181 -13.15 34.00 13.30
CA LEU A 181 -14.00 34.48 12.22
C LEU A 181 -13.80 35.96 11.91
N SER A 182 -13.64 36.80 12.94
CA SER A 182 -13.36 38.23 12.72
C SER A 182 -12.00 38.47 12.07
N TYR A 183 -11.01 37.61 12.31
CA TYR A 183 -9.71 37.68 11.65
C TYR A 183 -9.72 37.18 10.20
N LEU A 184 -10.62 36.25 9.85
CA LEU A 184 -10.79 35.77 8.48
C LEU A 184 -11.40 36.85 7.57
N THR A 185 -12.36 37.63 8.07
CA THR A 185 -13.05 38.66 7.29
C THR A 185 -12.35 40.02 7.32
N ALA A 186 -11.70 40.39 8.44
CA ALA A 186 -11.13 41.73 8.62
C ALA A 186 -9.64 41.86 8.24
N GLY A 187 -9.05 40.88 7.53
CA GLY A 187 -7.68 40.95 7.02
C GLY A 187 -6.57 41.00 8.09
N LYS A 188 -6.88 40.71 9.37
CA LYS A 188 -5.89 40.73 10.47
C LYS A 188 -5.27 39.34 10.68
N ASN A 189 -3.94 39.31 10.67
CA ASN A 189 -3.04 38.18 10.36
C ASN A 189 -2.95 37.01 11.36
N ASN A 190 -3.90 36.82 12.29
CA ASN A 190 -3.78 35.76 13.29
C ASN A 190 -4.22 34.36 12.80
N VAL A 191 -4.97 34.30 11.69
CA VAL A 191 -5.44 33.05 11.07
C VAL A 191 -4.72 32.79 9.75
N ARG A 192 -4.57 33.80 8.89
CA ARG A 192 -3.81 33.74 7.63
C ARG A 192 -2.31 33.90 7.87
N THR A 193 -1.70 33.04 8.68
CA THR A 193 -0.24 33.03 8.87
C THR A 193 0.44 32.13 7.83
N PRO A 194 1.73 32.34 7.50
CA PRO A 194 2.46 31.43 6.61
C PRO A 194 2.42 29.97 7.07
N LYS A 195 2.44 29.73 8.39
CA LYS A 195 2.33 28.38 8.95
C LYS A 195 0.97 27.76 8.65
N THR A 196 -0.12 28.49 8.95
CA THR A 196 -1.49 28.02 8.74
C THR A 196 -1.76 27.79 7.25
N LEU A 197 -1.33 28.70 6.38
CA LEU A 197 -1.47 28.58 4.93
C LEU A 197 -0.71 27.38 4.35
N LYS A 198 0.52 27.09 4.82
CA LYS A 198 1.25 25.88 4.40
C LYS A 198 0.52 24.59 4.77
N ILE A 199 -0.04 24.53 5.97
CA ILE A 199 -0.77 23.34 6.43
C ILE A 199 -2.07 23.17 5.64
N THR A 200 -2.81 24.27 5.44
CA THR A 200 -4.02 24.26 4.59
C THR A 200 -3.70 23.93 3.13
N LEU A 201 -2.60 24.45 2.57
CA LEU A 201 -2.15 24.10 1.21
C LEU A 201 -1.90 22.60 1.08
N ASN A 202 -1.11 22.02 1.98
CA ASN A 202 -0.82 20.58 1.97
C ASN A 202 -2.10 19.74 2.06
N LEU A 203 -3.10 20.20 2.83
CA LEU A 203 -4.40 19.54 2.91
C LEU A 203 -5.09 19.51 1.54
N PHE A 204 -5.21 20.64 0.85
CA PHE A 204 -5.89 20.70 -0.44
C PHE A 204 -5.12 19.99 -1.56
N GLU A 205 -3.79 20.09 -1.59
CA GLU A 205 -2.94 19.37 -2.54
C GLU A 205 -3.08 17.84 -2.37
N SER A 206 -3.12 17.36 -1.12
CA SER A 206 -3.29 15.92 -0.84
C SER A 206 -4.66 15.36 -1.27
N GLN A 207 -5.64 16.22 -1.53
CA GLN A 207 -6.99 15.86 -1.93
C GLN A 207 -7.28 16.20 -3.40
N GLY A 208 -6.30 16.71 -4.16
CA GLY A 208 -6.45 17.04 -5.59
C GLY A 208 -7.27 18.31 -5.89
N PHE A 209 -7.35 19.25 -4.95
CA PHE A 209 -8.03 20.54 -5.19
C PHE A 209 -7.06 21.58 -5.76
N ASP A 210 -6.69 21.42 -7.04
CA ASP A 210 -5.64 22.21 -7.68
C ASP A 210 -5.96 23.73 -7.73
N GLU A 211 -7.19 24.10 -8.06
CA GLU A 211 -7.62 25.50 -8.15
C GLU A 211 -7.51 26.24 -6.80
N ILE A 212 -8.00 25.60 -5.74
CA ILE A 212 -7.92 26.13 -4.37
C ILE A 212 -6.45 26.20 -3.93
N SER A 213 -5.66 25.17 -4.24
CA SER A 213 -4.23 25.12 -3.91
C SER A 213 -3.46 26.27 -4.57
N ASN A 214 -3.76 26.60 -5.82
CA ASN A 214 -3.16 27.74 -6.53
C ASN A 214 -3.55 29.08 -5.88
N THR A 215 -4.80 29.20 -5.41
CA THR A 215 -5.27 30.38 -4.69
C THR A 215 -4.50 30.56 -3.36
N ILE A 216 -4.35 29.48 -2.59
CA ILE A 216 -3.60 29.47 -1.34
C ILE A 216 -2.12 29.82 -1.57
N LYS A 217 -1.49 29.28 -2.63
CA LYS A 217 -0.11 29.62 -3.02
C LYS A 217 0.04 31.12 -3.28
N SER A 218 -0.87 31.69 -4.04
CA SER A 218 -0.86 33.13 -4.36
C SER A 218 -1.03 33.99 -3.11
N ASP A 219 -1.89 33.59 -2.18
CA ASP A 219 -2.03 34.28 -0.89
C ASP A 219 -0.81 34.13 0.02
N LEU A 220 -0.14 32.97 -0.02
CA LEU A 220 1.09 32.73 0.73
C LEU A 220 2.23 33.63 0.22
N GLU A 221 2.37 33.79 -1.10
CA GLU A 221 3.36 34.68 -1.72
C GLU A 221 3.16 36.17 -1.37
N LYS A 222 1.91 36.62 -1.21
CA LYS A 222 1.60 38.00 -0.84
C LYS A 222 2.01 38.33 0.60
N ILE A 223 2.11 37.33 1.47
CA ILE A 223 2.40 37.50 2.90
C ILE A 223 3.90 37.30 3.19
N THR A 224 4.63 36.59 2.32
CA THR A 224 6.08 36.37 2.46
C THR A 224 6.95 37.39 1.72
N LYS A 225 6.34 38.27 0.91
CA LYS A 225 6.98 39.50 0.40
C LYS A 225 6.89 40.62 1.41
#